data_AF-A0A9E0CQ33-F1
#
_entry.id   AF-A0A9E0CQ33-F1
#
_cell.length_a   1.000
_cell.length_b   1.000
_cell.length_c   1.000
_cell.angle_alpha   90.00
_cell.angle_beta   90.00
_cell.angle_gamma   90.00
#
_symmetry.space_group_name_H-M   'P 1'
#
loop_
_entity.id
_entity.type
_entity.pdbx_description
1 polymer ?
#
loop_
_entity_poly.entity_id
_entity_poly.type
_entity_poly.pdbx_seq_one_letter_code
_entity_poly.pdbx_strand_id
1 'polypeptide(L)'
;MEKLYADIIINISHEALDKVFAYKVPFSMIKDIRVGQQVVVPFGRSNKEQTGYVVNLSRTVDYDESKVKEILRIETDHVGVESNMIELAAWIRENYGSTMIQALKTVLPVQEKVARKARKYIELCIEKVHGPAMLDEYFSKHYVAKARLLAALLDHGKISWEMASKDLKISKSTVDSMEREGILHVVTEYYYRNPGEFSIAKAEAHVLNEQQQELIDEFREDFLREDHKTYLLHGITGSGKTEVYLAAIEEVIKQGKQAIVLIPEIALTYQTVTRFTKRFGERVSILNSRLSKGERYDQWLRAQRGDVDVIIGPRSALFVPFPNLGLIVIDEEHEGSYKSEQTPKYHAREVAIKKAQMEGASVILGSATPSVESYKHALDGTYRLWELTKRAKEAVLPQVYIEDLREELKAGNRSMFSRRLKELIKDRLNKGEQIMLFLNRRGYAGFVSCRSCGHVMECPHCDISMT
;
A
#
# COMPACT_ATOMS: atom_id res chain seq x y z
N MET A 1 45.38 3.54 -1.03
CA MET A 1 44.02 3.93 -1.47
C MET A 1 43.09 2.82 -1.01
N GLU A 2 42.01 3.15 -0.29
CA GLU A 2 41.02 2.16 0.09
C GLU A 2 40.39 1.58 -1.18
N LYS A 3 40.58 0.27 -1.40
CA LYS A 3 39.89 -0.46 -2.47
C LYS A 3 38.51 -0.83 -1.96
N LEU A 4 37.47 -0.47 -2.71
CA LEU A 4 36.08 -0.80 -2.41
C LEU A 4 35.48 -1.53 -3.62
N TYR A 5 34.76 -2.61 -3.34
CA TYR A 5 34.05 -3.43 -4.31
C TYR A 5 32.57 -3.48 -3.96
N ALA A 6 31.74 -3.65 -4.98
CA ALA A 6 30.30 -3.78 -4.86
C ALA A 6 29.84 -5.09 -5.51
N ASP A 7 29.05 -5.86 -4.78
CA ASP A 7 28.33 -7.01 -5.32
C ASP A 7 27.03 -6.52 -5.93
N ILE A 8 26.86 -6.76 -7.23
CA ILE A 8 25.76 -6.22 -8.01
C ILE A 8 24.94 -7.35 -8.61
N ILE A 9 23.62 -7.28 -8.42
CA ILE A 9 22.66 -8.13 -9.14
C ILE A 9 22.22 -7.38 -10.39
N ILE A 10 22.52 -7.98 -11.55
CA ILE A 10 22.21 -7.40 -12.84
C ILE A 10 20.70 -7.45 -13.07
N ASN A 11 20.13 -6.37 -13.62
CA ASN A 11 18.71 -6.23 -13.88
C ASN A 11 18.26 -7.02 -15.13
N ILE A 12 18.59 -8.31 -15.17
CA ILE A 12 18.18 -9.25 -16.20
C ILE A 12 17.53 -10.44 -15.49
N SER A 13 16.23 -10.62 -15.73
CA SER A 13 15.43 -11.70 -15.14
C SER A 13 15.69 -13.03 -15.86
N HIS A 14 16.85 -13.64 -15.61
CA HIS A 14 17.22 -14.95 -16.17
C HIS A 14 17.97 -15.77 -15.10
N GLU A 15 17.56 -17.02 -14.86
CA GLU A 15 18.09 -17.86 -13.77
C GLU A 15 19.62 -18.04 -13.82
N ALA A 16 20.18 -18.27 -15.01
CA ALA A 16 21.64 -18.37 -15.18
C ALA A 16 22.43 -17.11 -14.76
N LEU A 17 21.73 -15.97 -14.64
CA LEU A 17 22.29 -14.68 -14.23
C LEU A 17 21.84 -14.26 -12.82
N ASP A 18 21.11 -15.13 -12.10
CA ASP A 18 20.61 -14.86 -10.74
C ASP A 18 21.69 -15.06 -9.68
N LYS A 19 22.75 -14.28 -9.81
CA LYS A 19 23.90 -14.25 -8.91
C LYS A 19 24.48 -12.85 -8.82
N VAL A 20 25.31 -12.63 -7.82
CA VAL A 20 26.07 -11.39 -7.68
C VAL A 20 27.26 -11.37 -8.62
N PHE A 21 27.58 -10.19 -9.12
CA PHE A 21 28.78 -9.91 -9.90
C PHE A 21 29.55 -8.80 -9.18
N ALA A 22 30.82 -9.05 -8.88
CA ALA A 22 31.68 -8.09 -8.22
C ALA A 22 32.16 -7.01 -9.21
N TYR A 23 32.06 -5.76 -8.81
CA TYR A 23 32.58 -4.60 -9.52
C TYR A 23 33.42 -3.73 -8.60
N LYS A 24 34.44 -3.09 -9.16
CA LYS A 24 35.26 -2.13 -8.43
C LYS A 24 34.54 -0.77 -8.40
N VAL A 25 34.51 -0.14 -7.23
CA VAL A 25 33.92 1.19 -7.05
C VAL A 25 34.98 2.25 -7.39
N PRO A 26 34.72 3.14 -8.37
CA PRO A 26 35.62 4.25 -8.67
C PRO A 26 35.78 5.18 -7.46
N PHE A 27 36.97 5.78 -7.31
CA PHE A 27 37.28 6.65 -6.17
C PHE A 27 36.27 7.81 -6.01
N SER A 28 35.79 8.36 -7.13
CA SER A 28 34.79 9.43 -7.16
C SER A 28 33.44 9.02 -6.56
N MET A 29 33.12 7.72 -6.51
CA MET A 29 31.83 7.20 -6.06
C MET A 29 31.88 6.57 -4.67
N ILE A 30 33.07 6.36 -4.08
CA ILE A 30 33.23 5.69 -2.77
C ILE A 30 32.38 6.37 -1.69
N LYS A 31 32.30 7.71 -1.71
CA LYS A 31 31.53 8.47 -0.72
C LYS A 31 30.02 8.39 -0.92
N ASP A 32 29.56 8.13 -2.13
CA ASP A 32 28.15 8.25 -2.51
C ASP A 32 27.46 6.89 -2.67
N ILE A 33 28.21 5.83 -2.97
CA ILE A 33 27.64 4.50 -3.20
C ILE A 33 27.08 3.90 -1.91
N ARG A 34 25.88 3.32 -1.99
CA ARG A 34 25.21 2.64 -0.87
C ARG A 34 24.62 1.31 -1.33
N VAL A 35 24.44 0.39 -0.38
CA VAL A 35 23.66 -0.83 -0.59
C VAL A 35 22.22 -0.47 -0.97
N GLY A 36 21.67 -1.18 -1.94
CA GLY A 36 20.35 -0.97 -2.53
C GLY A 36 20.30 0.07 -3.64
N GLN A 37 21.38 0.81 -3.89
CA GLN A 37 21.44 1.78 -4.97
C GLN A 37 21.48 1.09 -6.33
N GLN A 38 20.76 1.65 -7.30
CA GLN A 38 20.88 1.21 -8.68
C GLN A 38 22.10 1.86 -9.34
N VAL A 39 22.83 1.08 -10.13
CA VAL A 39 24.06 1.48 -10.78
C VAL A 39 24.09 0.97 -12.21
N VAL A 40 24.87 1.63 -13.07
CA VAL A 40 25.13 1.19 -14.44
C VAL A 40 26.53 0.58 -14.52
N VAL A 41 26.59 -0.63 -15.05
CA VAL A 41 27.81 -1.43 -15.16
C VAL A 41 27.98 -2.01 -16.57
N PRO A 42 29.22 -2.24 -17.02
CA PRO A 42 29.46 -2.96 -18.26
C PRO A 42 29.25 -4.46 -18.02
N PHE A 43 28.40 -5.10 -18.82
CA PHE A 43 28.08 -6.53 -18.66
C PHE A 43 28.35 -7.35 -19.93
N GLY A 44 28.77 -8.60 -19.72
CA GLY A 44 29.11 -9.55 -20.79
C GLY A 44 30.41 -9.22 -21.54
N ARG A 45 30.64 -9.94 -22.65
CA ARG A 45 31.84 -9.77 -23.51
C ARG A 45 31.81 -8.48 -24.33
N SER A 46 30.63 -8.01 -24.69
CA SER A 46 30.42 -6.78 -25.46
C SER A 46 30.44 -5.51 -24.61
N ASN A 47 30.65 -5.61 -23.28
CA ASN A 47 30.59 -4.47 -22.35
C ASN A 47 29.33 -3.62 -22.48
N LYS A 48 28.19 -4.24 -22.80
CA LYS A 48 26.93 -3.52 -22.91
C LYS A 48 26.57 -2.92 -21.56
N GLU A 49 26.17 -1.65 -21.55
CA GLU A 49 25.66 -1.02 -20.34
C GLU A 49 24.41 -1.76 -19.87
N GLN A 50 24.40 -2.14 -18.60
CA GLN A 50 23.27 -2.75 -17.92
C GLN A 50 23.08 -2.08 -16.58
N THR A 51 21.83 -1.99 -16.14
CA THR A 51 21.55 -1.58 -14.77
C THR A 51 21.64 -2.77 -13.83
N GLY A 52 21.96 -2.51 -12.56
CA GLY A 52 21.94 -3.50 -11.51
C GLY A 52 21.78 -2.84 -10.14
N TYR A 53 21.48 -3.64 -9.13
CA TYR A 53 21.34 -3.18 -7.74
C TYR A 53 22.53 -3.62 -6.93
N VAL A 54 23.13 -2.70 -6.18
CA VAL A 54 24.17 -3.02 -5.19
C VAL A 54 23.51 -3.79 -4.06
N VAL A 55 23.95 -5.01 -3.78
CA VAL A 55 23.42 -5.81 -2.65
C VAL A 55 24.39 -5.90 -1.48
N ASN A 56 25.68 -5.67 -1.73
CA ASN A 56 26.71 -5.67 -0.70
C ASN A 56 27.91 -4.80 -1.12
N LEU A 57 28.65 -4.29 -0.14
CA LEU A 57 29.88 -3.52 -0.32
C LEU A 57 30.98 -4.16 0.51
N SER A 58 32.13 -4.44 -0.11
CA SER A 58 33.26 -5.14 0.53
C SER A 58 34.60 -4.46 0.21
N ARG A 59 35.56 -4.61 1.11
CA ARG A 59 36.97 -4.20 0.90
C ARG A 59 37.81 -5.27 0.22
N THR A 60 37.24 -6.45 0.03
CA THR A 60 37.88 -7.63 -0.56
C THR A 60 37.02 -8.19 -1.69
N VAL A 61 37.62 -8.92 -2.61
CA VAL A 61 36.92 -9.57 -3.71
C VAL A 61 37.44 -10.99 -3.89
N ASP A 62 36.53 -11.95 -3.95
CA ASP A 62 36.85 -13.39 -4.10
C ASP A 62 37.12 -13.78 -5.56
N TYR A 63 37.46 -12.79 -6.40
CA TYR A 63 37.69 -12.95 -7.83
C TYR A 63 38.99 -12.25 -8.23
N ASP A 64 39.59 -12.71 -9.32
CA ASP A 64 40.78 -12.11 -9.92
C ASP A 64 40.56 -10.61 -10.21
N GLU A 65 41.24 -9.74 -9.44
CA GLU A 65 41.11 -8.28 -9.52
C GLU A 65 41.28 -7.75 -10.95
N SER A 66 42.09 -8.41 -11.79
CA SER A 66 42.34 -7.99 -13.17
C SER A 66 41.12 -8.13 -14.09
N LYS A 67 40.16 -8.96 -13.70
CA LYS A 67 38.92 -9.23 -14.45
C LYS A 67 37.73 -8.44 -13.92
N VAL A 68 37.88 -7.80 -12.76
CA VAL A 68 36.85 -6.99 -12.13
C VAL A 68 36.73 -5.67 -12.87
N LYS A 69 35.57 -5.43 -13.47
CA LYS A 69 35.27 -4.18 -14.16
C LYS A 69 34.86 -3.09 -13.16
N GLU A 70 34.90 -1.84 -13.59
CA GLU A 70 34.49 -0.70 -12.76
C GLU A 70 33.02 -0.33 -12.99
N ILE A 71 32.38 0.24 -11.96
CA ILE A 71 31.05 0.84 -12.09
C ILE A 71 31.15 2.09 -12.96
N LEU A 72 30.25 2.24 -13.94
CA LEU A 72 30.28 3.39 -14.86
C LEU A 72 29.69 4.63 -14.23
N ARG A 73 28.54 4.48 -13.58
CA ARG A 73 27.81 5.56 -12.89
C ARG A 73 26.79 5.01 -11.92
N ILE A 74 26.45 5.84 -10.94
CA ILE A 74 25.28 5.67 -10.09
C ILE A 74 24.04 6.12 -10.87
N GLU A 75 22.97 5.33 -10.85
CA GLU A 75 21.71 5.70 -11.47
C GLU A 75 20.92 6.63 -10.53
N THR A 76 20.59 7.82 -11.01
CA THR A 76 19.94 8.87 -10.19
C THR A 76 18.45 8.97 -10.43
N ASP A 77 17.93 8.44 -11.55
CA ASP A 77 16.52 8.57 -11.92
C ASP A 77 15.61 7.52 -11.27
N HIS A 78 16.22 6.56 -10.58
CA HIS A 78 15.53 5.46 -9.92
C HIS A 78 15.62 5.53 -8.40
N VAL A 79 14.66 4.88 -7.75
CA VAL A 79 14.56 4.81 -6.28
C VAL A 79 15.49 3.71 -5.78
N GLY A 80 16.35 4.04 -4.80
CA GLY A 80 17.18 3.05 -4.12
C GLY A 80 16.35 2.14 -3.23
N VAL A 81 16.81 0.90 -3.06
CA VAL A 81 16.20 -0.09 -2.16
C VAL A 81 16.76 0.11 -0.75
N GLU A 82 15.91 0.11 0.26
CA GLU A 82 16.37 0.09 1.65
C GLU A 82 16.92 -1.30 2.02
N SER A 83 17.90 -1.38 2.91
CA SER A 83 18.59 -2.65 3.22
C SER A 83 17.65 -3.73 3.78
N ASN A 84 16.69 -3.34 4.62
CA ASN A 84 15.59 -4.21 5.09
C ASN A 84 14.76 -4.80 3.93
N MET A 85 14.50 -4.03 2.88
CA MET A 85 13.73 -4.48 1.72
C MET A 85 14.54 -5.46 0.86
N ILE A 86 15.87 -5.30 0.79
CA ILE A 86 16.76 -6.27 0.11
C ILE A 86 16.74 -7.60 0.86
N GLU A 87 16.84 -7.58 2.19
CA GLU A 87 16.75 -8.79 3.01
C GLU A 87 15.36 -9.45 2.87
N LEU A 88 14.29 -8.66 2.83
CA LEU A 88 12.94 -9.18 2.59
C LEU A 88 12.81 -9.79 1.19
N ALA A 89 13.42 -9.18 0.17
CA ALA A 89 13.47 -9.73 -1.18
C ALA A 89 14.26 -11.05 -1.24
N ALA A 90 15.39 -11.14 -0.51
CA ALA A 90 16.15 -12.38 -0.41
C ALA A 90 15.30 -13.49 0.23
N TRP A 91 14.59 -13.18 1.31
CA TRP A 91 13.66 -14.13 1.93
C TRP A 91 12.52 -14.54 0.98
N ILE A 92 11.92 -13.61 0.24
CA ILE A 92 10.88 -13.93 -0.75
C ILE A 92 11.41 -14.86 -1.83
N ARG A 93 12.63 -14.60 -2.34
CA ARG A 93 13.29 -15.42 -3.35
C ARG A 93 13.48 -16.85 -2.87
N GLU A 94 13.98 -17.02 -1.65
CA GLU A 94 14.23 -18.33 -1.04
C GLU A 94 12.95 -19.12 -0.77
N ASN A 95 11.90 -18.46 -0.26
CA ASN A 95 10.68 -19.15 0.17
C ASN A 95 9.66 -19.40 -0.95
N TYR A 96 9.63 -18.54 -1.99
CA TYR A 96 8.64 -18.63 -3.06
C TYR A 96 9.19 -19.03 -4.42
N GLY A 97 10.51 -19.17 -4.56
CA GLY A 97 11.16 -19.55 -5.82
C GLY A 97 11.02 -18.46 -6.88
N SER A 98 12.00 -17.57 -6.94
CA SER A 98 12.14 -16.60 -8.03
C SER A 98 13.58 -16.21 -8.22
N THR A 99 13.86 -15.37 -9.22
CA THR A 99 15.13 -14.63 -9.25
C THR A 99 15.14 -13.52 -8.21
N MET A 100 16.32 -13.15 -7.72
CA MET A 100 16.51 -12.03 -6.81
C MET A 100 16.06 -10.71 -7.43
N ILE A 101 16.25 -10.52 -8.74
CA ILE A 101 15.76 -9.31 -9.43
C ILE A 101 14.24 -9.22 -9.45
N GLN A 102 13.52 -10.35 -9.59
CA GLN A 102 12.06 -10.37 -9.50
C GLN A 102 11.59 -10.05 -8.07
N ALA A 103 12.28 -10.59 -7.05
CA ALA A 103 11.97 -10.28 -5.66
C ALA A 103 12.24 -8.80 -5.33
N LEU A 104 13.38 -8.24 -5.76
CA LEU A 104 13.70 -6.82 -5.62
C LEU A 104 12.65 -5.92 -6.29
N LYS A 105 12.22 -6.25 -7.51
CA LYS A 105 11.15 -5.51 -8.19
C LYS A 105 9.80 -5.60 -7.47
N THR A 106 9.58 -6.66 -6.69
CA THR A 106 8.35 -6.87 -5.93
C THR A 106 8.29 -6.00 -4.69
N VAL A 107 9.41 -5.92 -3.95
CA VAL A 107 9.53 -5.06 -2.76
C VAL A 107 9.71 -3.57 -3.10
N LEU A 108 9.79 -3.24 -4.39
CA LEU A 108 9.89 -1.87 -4.89
C LEU A 108 8.58 -1.48 -5.60
N PRO A 109 7.58 -0.97 -4.86
CA PRO A 109 6.30 -0.57 -5.44
C PRO A 109 6.43 0.60 -6.42
N VAL A 110 7.53 1.37 -6.32
CA VAL A 110 7.90 2.44 -7.25
C VAL A 110 9.35 2.29 -7.68
N GLN A 111 9.58 2.20 -8.98
CA GLN A 111 10.91 2.00 -9.57
C GLN A 111 11.48 3.28 -10.17
N GLU A 112 10.61 4.16 -10.70
CA GLU A 112 10.99 5.40 -11.39
C GLU A 112 10.69 6.61 -10.50
N LYS A 113 11.63 7.55 -10.39
CA LYS A 113 11.34 8.85 -9.78
C LYS A 113 10.43 9.62 -10.73
N VAL A 114 9.33 10.14 -10.18
CA VAL A 114 8.46 11.04 -10.93
C VAL A 114 8.70 12.46 -10.46
N ALA A 115 8.93 13.38 -11.39
CA ALA A 115 9.06 14.79 -11.07
C ALA A 115 7.83 15.25 -10.25
N ARG A 116 8.09 15.87 -9.10
CA ARG A 116 7.03 16.48 -8.28
C ARG A 116 6.32 17.52 -9.12
N LYS A 117 4.99 17.56 -9.05
CA LYS A 117 4.26 18.65 -9.67
C LYS A 117 4.51 19.91 -8.84
N ALA A 118 4.86 20.98 -9.54
CA ALA A 118 5.04 22.28 -8.94
C ALA A 118 3.97 23.22 -9.47
N ARG A 119 3.43 24.05 -8.59
CA ARG A 119 2.70 25.26 -8.97
C ARG A 119 3.66 26.42 -8.79
N LYS A 120 3.76 27.24 -9.81
CA LYS A 120 4.43 28.53 -9.69
C LYS A 120 3.42 29.54 -9.21
N TYR A 121 3.78 30.28 -8.18
CA TYR A 121 3.05 31.42 -7.68
C TYR A 121 3.89 32.67 -7.89
N ILE A 122 3.20 33.79 -8.06
CA ILE A 122 3.79 35.11 -8.10
C ILE A 122 3.35 35.77 -6.81
N GLU A 123 4.32 36.15 -5.97
CA GLU A 123 4.09 36.81 -4.69
C GLU A 123 4.58 38.25 -4.76
N LEU A 124 3.83 39.15 -4.11
CA LEU A 124 4.22 40.54 -3.98
C LEU A 124 5.39 40.66 -2.99
N CYS A 125 6.49 41.27 -3.40
CA CYS A 125 7.68 41.46 -2.56
C CYS A 125 7.77 42.85 -1.92
N ILE A 126 6.95 43.79 -2.37
CA ILE A 126 6.90 45.15 -1.82
C ILE A 126 5.79 45.26 -0.76
N GLU A 127 5.97 46.18 0.18
CA GLU A 127 4.90 46.51 1.12
C GLU A 127 3.70 47.09 0.37
N LYS A 128 2.48 46.64 0.74
CA LYS A 128 1.24 47.05 0.06
C LYS A 128 1.05 48.57 0.00
N VAL A 129 1.61 49.31 0.95
CA VAL A 129 1.58 50.78 1.01
C VAL A 129 2.27 51.46 -0.18
N HIS A 130 3.28 50.83 -0.78
CA HIS A 130 3.98 51.35 -1.96
C HIS A 130 3.30 50.99 -3.28
N GLY A 131 2.38 50.02 -3.26
CA GLY A 131 1.68 49.52 -4.45
C GLY A 131 0.90 50.58 -5.24
N PRO A 132 0.04 51.41 -4.60
CA PRO A 132 -0.77 52.40 -5.31
C PRO A 132 0.06 53.43 -6.10
N ALA A 133 1.14 53.96 -5.50
CA ALA A 133 2.00 54.94 -6.17
C ALA A 133 2.69 54.36 -7.42
N MET A 134 3.13 53.10 -7.36
CA MET A 134 3.71 52.40 -8.51
C MET A 134 2.68 52.06 -9.59
N LEU A 135 1.43 51.81 -9.18
CA LEU A 135 0.33 51.57 -10.10
C LEU A 135 0.04 52.83 -10.95
N ASP A 136 0.03 54.00 -10.31
CA ASP A 136 -0.14 55.30 -10.98
C ASP A 136 1.01 55.59 -11.96
N GLU A 137 2.25 55.29 -11.56
CA GLU A 137 3.43 55.38 -12.44
C GLU A 137 3.29 54.45 -13.67
N TYR A 138 2.80 53.24 -13.49
CA TYR A 138 2.58 52.31 -14.60
C TYR A 138 1.44 52.74 -15.53
N PHE A 139 0.38 53.35 -15.01
CA PHE A 139 -0.68 53.93 -15.84
C PHE A 139 -0.17 55.11 -16.67
N SER A 140 0.58 56.03 -16.05
CA SER A 140 1.16 57.20 -16.75
C SER A 140 2.17 56.82 -17.84
N LYS A 141 2.94 55.74 -17.64
CA LYS A 141 3.90 55.21 -18.63
C LYS A 141 3.28 54.23 -19.63
N HIS A 142 1.95 54.04 -19.60
CA HIS A 142 1.22 53.09 -20.43
C HIS A 142 1.71 51.63 -20.31
N TYR A 143 2.24 51.23 -19.16
CA TYR A 143 2.64 49.85 -18.86
C TYR A 143 1.44 49.00 -18.40
N VAL A 144 0.46 48.85 -19.29
CA VAL A 144 -0.85 48.23 -18.99
C VAL A 144 -0.73 46.81 -18.42
N ALA A 145 0.23 46.01 -18.92
CA ALA A 145 0.44 44.65 -18.41
C ALA A 145 1.05 44.63 -17.00
N LYS A 146 1.99 45.53 -16.69
CA LYS A 146 2.59 45.64 -15.35
C LYS A 146 1.56 46.15 -14.33
N ALA A 147 0.76 47.15 -14.70
CA ALA A 147 -0.32 47.67 -13.87
C ALA A 147 -1.35 46.58 -13.52
N ARG A 148 -1.78 45.78 -14.50
CA ARG A 148 -2.74 44.68 -14.28
C ARG A 148 -2.19 43.58 -13.36
N LEU A 149 -0.92 43.21 -13.53
CA LEU A 149 -0.29 42.22 -12.65
C LEU A 149 -0.14 42.75 -11.22
N LEU A 150 0.30 44.01 -11.06
CA LEU A 150 0.48 44.63 -9.75
C LEU A 150 -0.86 44.82 -9.02
N ALA A 151 -1.92 45.22 -9.72
CA ALA A 151 -3.27 45.33 -9.14
C ALA A 151 -3.74 43.99 -8.54
N ALA A 152 -3.65 42.91 -9.32
CA ALA A 152 -4.05 41.58 -8.87
C ALA A 152 -3.21 41.07 -7.67
N LEU A 153 -1.92 41.43 -7.63
CA LEU A 153 -1.04 41.08 -6.51
C LEU A 153 -1.33 41.91 -5.25
N LEU A 154 -1.76 43.18 -5.37
CA LEU A 154 -2.15 43.99 -4.22
C LEU A 154 -3.42 43.47 -3.55
N ASP A 155 -4.38 43.03 -4.36
CA ASP A 155 -5.65 42.46 -3.88
C ASP A 155 -5.44 41.09 -3.22
N HIS A 156 -4.78 40.16 -3.90
CA HIS A 156 -4.68 38.78 -3.44
C HIS A 156 -3.39 38.46 -2.65
N GLY A 157 -2.37 39.33 -2.70
CA GLY A 157 -1.03 39.10 -2.13
C GLY A 157 -0.19 38.06 -2.89
N LYS A 158 -0.83 37.00 -3.35
CA LYS A 158 -0.25 35.87 -4.09
C LYS A 158 -1.23 35.38 -5.14
N ILE A 159 -0.74 35.16 -6.37
CA ILE A 159 -1.55 34.61 -7.46
C ILE A 159 -0.83 33.45 -8.15
N SER A 160 -1.58 32.53 -8.75
CA SER A 160 -0.99 31.41 -9.49
C SER A 160 -0.46 31.87 -10.86
N TRP A 161 0.56 31.17 -11.37
CA TRP A 161 1.06 31.39 -12.73
C TRP A 161 -0.01 31.18 -13.80
N GLU A 162 -0.93 30.23 -13.58
CA GLU A 162 -2.04 29.99 -14.51
C GLU A 162 -3.00 31.18 -14.55
N MET A 163 -3.35 31.75 -13.40
CA MET A 163 -4.18 32.97 -13.33
C MET A 163 -3.47 34.16 -13.99
N ALA A 164 -2.17 34.34 -13.73
CA ALA A 164 -1.38 35.39 -14.36
C ALA A 164 -1.34 35.24 -15.90
N SER A 165 -1.14 34.02 -16.41
CA SER A 165 -0.96 33.78 -17.84
C SER A 165 -2.28 33.66 -18.62
N LYS A 166 -3.32 33.02 -18.06
CA LYS A 166 -4.58 32.75 -18.77
C LYS A 166 -5.62 33.84 -18.53
N ASP A 167 -5.85 34.19 -17.27
CA ASP A 167 -6.93 35.12 -16.90
C ASP A 167 -6.47 36.56 -17.07
N LEU A 168 -5.28 36.87 -16.54
CA LEU A 168 -4.66 38.19 -16.65
C LEU A 168 -3.82 38.35 -17.92
N LYS A 169 -3.68 37.33 -18.78
CA LYS A 169 -2.96 37.40 -20.06
C LYS A 169 -1.58 38.08 -19.95
N ILE A 170 -0.84 37.81 -18.89
CA ILE A 170 0.49 38.36 -18.64
C ILE A 170 1.55 37.45 -19.24
N SER A 171 2.51 38.02 -19.98
CA SER A 171 3.62 37.26 -20.55
C SER A 171 4.70 36.99 -19.50
N LYS A 172 5.47 35.91 -19.71
CA LYS A 172 6.63 35.59 -18.87
C LYS A 172 7.64 36.75 -18.80
N SER A 173 7.87 37.45 -19.91
CA SER A 173 8.78 38.60 -19.95
C SER A 173 8.37 39.74 -19.02
N THR A 174 7.07 39.98 -18.81
CA THR A 174 6.58 40.99 -17.87
C THR A 174 6.85 40.57 -16.43
N VAL A 175 6.64 39.28 -16.11
CA VAL A 175 6.95 38.74 -14.77
C VAL A 175 8.46 38.82 -14.51
N ASP A 176 9.29 38.35 -15.45
CA ASP A 176 10.75 38.36 -15.31
C ASP A 176 11.32 39.80 -15.19
N SER A 177 10.65 40.81 -15.77
CA SER A 177 11.02 42.22 -15.63
C SER A 177 10.68 42.75 -14.25
N MET A 178 9.48 42.48 -13.76
CA MET A 178 9.03 42.94 -12.44
C MET A 178 9.74 42.21 -11.30
N GLU A 179 10.17 40.96 -11.53
CA GLU A 179 11.03 40.21 -10.62
C GLU A 179 12.43 40.84 -10.54
N ARG A 180 13.02 41.21 -11.68
CA ARG A 180 14.31 41.95 -11.73
C ARG A 180 14.24 43.32 -11.08
N GLU A 181 13.07 43.97 -11.11
CA GLU A 181 12.81 45.24 -10.43
C GLU A 181 12.55 45.06 -8.92
N GLY A 182 12.53 43.82 -8.41
CA GLY A 182 12.33 43.51 -6.98
C GLY A 182 10.89 43.67 -6.49
N ILE A 183 9.93 43.81 -7.41
CA ILE A 183 8.52 44.12 -7.09
C ILE A 183 7.75 42.86 -6.68
N LEU A 184 8.13 41.74 -7.28
CA LEU A 184 7.53 40.43 -7.07
C LEU A 184 8.62 39.36 -7.05
N HIS A 185 8.26 38.14 -6.64
CA HIS A 185 9.11 36.96 -6.74
C HIS A 185 8.29 35.76 -7.16
N VAL A 186 8.86 34.91 -8.02
CA VAL A 186 8.22 33.66 -8.45
C VAL A 186 8.59 32.54 -7.48
N VAL A 187 7.64 32.18 -6.62
CA VAL A 187 7.79 31.06 -5.70
C VAL A 187 7.32 29.77 -6.39
N THR A 188 8.16 28.74 -6.34
CA THR A 188 7.78 27.40 -6.83
C THR A 188 7.36 26.55 -5.63
N GLU A 189 6.07 26.28 -5.51
CA GLU A 189 5.53 25.40 -4.47
C GLU A 189 5.33 23.99 -5.04
N TYR A 190 6.02 23.02 -4.44
CA TYR A 190 5.82 21.62 -4.75
C TYR A 190 4.66 21.08 -3.93
N TYR A 191 3.72 20.42 -4.59
CA TYR A 191 2.58 19.77 -3.92
C TYR A 191 2.54 18.28 -4.24
N TYR A 192 2.07 17.48 -3.28
CA TYR A 192 1.79 16.07 -3.50
C TYR A 192 0.46 15.91 -4.24
N ARG A 193 0.38 14.96 -5.17
CA ARG A 193 -0.92 14.52 -5.71
C ARG A 193 -1.61 13.67 -4.65
N ASN A 194 -2.41 14.31 -3.80
CA ASN A 194 -3.22 13.61 -2.81
C ASN A 194 -4.55 13.16 -3.43
N PRO A 195 -4.80 11.84 -3.53
CA PRO A 195 -6.08 11.32 -4.02
C PRO A 195 -7.16 11.60 -2.96
N GLY A 196 -7.91 12.69 -3.17
CA GLY A 196 -8.99 13.15 -2.31
C GLY A 196 -8.51 14.06 -1.19
N GLU A 197 -8.74 15.36 -1.35
CA GLU A 197 -8.79 16.30 -0.22
C GLU A 197 -10.05 15.97 0.59
N PHE A 198 -9.92 15.03 1.51
CA PHE A 198 -10.96 14.70 2.46
C PHE A 198 -10.82 15.65 3.65
N SER A 199 -11.27 16.90 3.50
CA SER A 199 -11.50 17.82 4.62
C SER A 199 -12.70 17.29 5.43
N ILE A 200 -12.47 16.27 6.23
CA ILE A 200 -13.49 15.62 7.03
C ILE A 200 -13.19 15.91 8.50
N ALA A 201 -14.16 16.50 9.20
CA ALA A 201 -14.07 16.73 10.64
C ALA A 201 -13.75 15.41 11.36
N LYS A 202 -12.79 15.46 12.27
CA LYS A 202 -12.37 14.31 13.08
C LYS A 202 -13.57 13.82 13.89
N ALA A 203 -13.93 12.54 13.74
CA ALA A 203 -15.02 11.96 14.52
C ALA A 203 -14.50 11.51 15.89
N GLU A 204 -15.33 11.61 16.93
CA GLU A 204 -15.00 11.04 18.23
C GLU A 204 -14.85 9.51 18.13
N ALA A 205 -13.91 8.98 18.90
CA ALA A 205 -13.67 7.55 19.01
C ALA A 205 -14.95 6.83 19.47
N HIS A 206 -15.30 5.72 18.84
CA HIS A 206 -16.32 4.84 19.41
C HIS A 206 -15.80 4.26 20.73
N VAL A 207 -16.65 4.25 21.76
CA VAL A 207 -16.35 3.56 23.02
C VAL A 207 -16.28 2.06 22.74
N LEU A 208 -15.12 1.47 23.03
CA LEU A 208 -14.91 0.03 22.92
C LEU A 208 -15.78 -0.70 23.94
N ASN A 209 -16.29 -1.87 23.58
CA ASN A 209 -16.90 -2.75 24.56
C ASN A 209 -15.81 -3.44 25.43
N GLU A 210 -16.23 -4.07 26.52
CA GLU A 210 -15.33 -4.75 27.47
C GLU A 210 -14.36 -5.74 26.79
N GLN A 211 -14.88 -6.63 25.92
CA GLN A 211 -14.04 -7.57 25.18
C GLN A 211 -13.00 -6.86 24.30
N GLN A 212 -13.41 -5.82 23.56
CA GLN A 212 -12.49 -5.07 22.70
C GLN A 212 -11.44 -4.32 23.53
N GLN A 213 -11.82 -3.77 24.68
CA GLN A 213 -10.93 -3.05 25.57
C GLN A 213 -9.85 -3.98 26.16
N GLU A 214 -10.23 -5.19 26.60
CA GLU A 214 -9.30 -6.21 27.08
C GLU A 214 -8.23 -6.56 26.02
N LEU A 215 -8.62 -6.74 24.77
CA LEU A 215 -7.69 -7.03 23.67
C LEU A 215 -6.70 -5.88 23.43
N ILE A 216 -7.18 -4.64 23.52
CA ILE A 216 -6.34 -3.45 23.32
C ILE A 216 -5.41 -3.21 24.49
N ASP A 217 -5.84 -3.49 25.72
CA ASP A 217 -4.97 -3.40 26.89
C ASP A 217 -3.88 -4.48 26.85
N GLU A 218 -4.20 -5.72 26.46
CA GLU A 218 -3.21 -6.77 26.17
C GLU A 218 -2.21 -6.30 25.10
N PHE A 219 -2.69 -5.80 23.96
CA PHE A 219 -1.84 -5.27 22.90
C PHE A 219 -0.92 -4.15 23.37
N ARG A 220 -1.45 -3.19 24.16
CA ARG A 220 -0.69 -2.06 24.68
C ARG A 220 0.42 -2.55 25.60
N GLU A 221 0.14 -3.48 26.50
CA GLU A 221 1.16 -4.04 27.39
C GLU A 221 2.30 -4.72 26.63
N ASP A 222 1.94 -5.58 25.68
CA ASP A 222 2.91 -6.29 24.84
C ASP A 222 3.75 -5.31 24.02
N PHE A 223 3.11 -4.30 23.43
CA PHE A 223 3.78 -3.27 22.63
C PHE A 223 4.75 -2.42 23.46
N LEU A 224 4.38 -2.05 24.69
CA LEU A 224 5.24 -1.31 25.62
C LEU A 224 6.43 -2.14 26.11
N ARG A 225 6.30 -3.46 26.16
CA ARG A 225 7.38 -4.40 26.49
C ARG A 225 8.26 -4.76 25.28
N GLU A 226 7.99 -4.18 24.10
CA GLU A 226 8.62 -4.55 22.83
C GLU A 226 8.42 -6.03 22.46
N ASP A 227 7.38 -6.66 23.01
CA ASP A 227 6.98 -8.04 22.72
C ASP A 227 6.07 -8.07 21.49
N HIS A 228 6.71 -7.99 20.32
CA HIS A 228 6.03 -7.87 19.03
C HIS A 228 5.51 -9.22 18.54
N LYS A 229 4.21 -9.47 18.75
CA LYS A 229 3.52 -10.72 18.40
C LYS A 229 2.69 -10.63 17.11
N THR A 230 2.32 -11.81 16.62
CA THR A 230 1.24 -11.97 15.63
C THR A 230 -0.05 -12.37 16.34
N TYR A 231 -1.10 -11.58 16.15
CA TYR A 231 -2.42 -11.77 16.74
C TYR A 231 -3.41 -12.23 15.67
N LEU A 232 -4.17 -13.29 15.93
CA LEU A 232 -5.32 -13.67 15.11
C LEU A 232 -6.61 -13.16 15.77
N LEU A 233 -7.20 -12.10 15.21
CA LEU A 233 -8.50 -11.58 15.62
C LEU A 233 -9.63 -12.32 14.91
N HIS A 234 -10.13 -13.37 15.56
CA HIS A 234 -11.30 -14.13 15.15
C HIS A 234 -12.58 -13.46 15.69
N GLY A 235 -13.27 -12.72 14.82
CA GLY A 235 -14.49 -12.00 15.22
C GLY A 235 -15.61 -12.15 14.20
N ILE A 236 -16.77 -12.66 14.64
CA ILE A 236 -17.95 -12.84 13.78
C ILE A 236 -18.33 -11.53 13.08
N THR A 237 -18.97 -11.61 11.92
CA THR A 237 -19.38 -10.40 11.18
C THR A 237 -20.23 -9.48 12.05
N GLY A 238 -19.83 -8.21 12.13
CA GLY A 238 -20.48 -7.21 12.98
C GLY A 238 -19.95 -7.13 14.42
N SER A 239 -18.97 -7.93 14.83
CA SER A 239 -18.31 -7.87 16.16
C SER A 239 -17.47 -6.60 16.42
N GLY A 240 -17.25 -5.78 15.40
CA GLY A 240 -16.48 -4.54 15.54
C GLY A 240 -14.96 -4.72 15.44
N LYS A 241 -14.47 -5.75 14.73
CA LYS A 241 -13.02 -5.94 14.45
C LYS A 241 -12.31 -4.65 13.99
N THR A 242 -12.96 -3.86 13.15
CA THR A 242 -12.41 -2.59 12.68
C THR A 242 -12.09 -1.62 13.82
N GLU A 243 -12.92 -1.56 14.87
CA GLU A 243 -12.64 -0.67 16.01
C GLU A 243 -11.40 -1.13 16.80
N VAL A 244 -11.17 -2.45 16.89
CA VAL A 244 -9.94 -3.00 17.45
C VAL A 244 -8.73 -2.60 16.60
N TYR A 245 -8.81 -2.69 15.26
CA TYR A 245 -7.72 -2.22 14.40
C TYR A 245 -7.43 -0.74 14.61
N LEU A 246 -8.47 0.10 14.63
CA LEU A 246 -8.32 1.54 14.81
C LEU A 246 -7.70 1.89 16.18
N ALA A 247 -8.13 1.22 17.24
CA ALA A 247 -7.58 1.41 18.57
C ALA A 247 -6.11 0.96 18.67
N ALA A 248 -5.76 -0.21 18.11
CA ALA A 248 -4.39 -0.71 18.08
C ALA A 248 -3.46 0.24 17.30
N ILE A 249 -3.91 0.75 16.15
CA ILE A 249 -3.17 1.76 15.37
C ILE A 249 -3.01 3.05 16.18
N GLU A 250 -4.03 3.50 16.91
CA GLU A 250 -3.92 4.69 17.76
C GLU A 250 -2.85 4.54 18.85
N GLU A 251 -2.74 3.37 19.48
CA GLU A 251 -1.67 3.08 20.45
C GLU A 251 -0.28 3.11 19.80
N VAL A 252 -0.14 2.59 18.58
CA VAL A 252 1.12 2.62 17.82
C VAL A 252 1.52 4.06 17.47
N ILE A 253 0.57 4.86 17.00
CA ILE A 253 0.81 6.27 16.63
C ILE A 253 1.17 7.12 17.86
N LYS A 254 0.56 6.86 19.03
CA LYS A 254 0.91 7.53 20.30
C LYS A 254 2.39 7.34 20.66
N GLN A 255 3.00 6.23 20.25
CA GLN A 255 4.42 5.94 20.44
C GLN A 255 5.32 6.48 19.31
N GLY A 256 4.76 7.28 18.39
CA GLY A 256 5.50 7.83 17.24
C GLY A 256 5.85 6.80 16.15
N LYS A 257 5.23 5.62 16.20
CA LYS A 257 5.40 4.55 15.19
C LYS A 257 4.27 4.63 14.15
N GLN A 258 4.46 3.92 13.03
CA GLN A 258 3.59 3.94 11.85
C GLN A 258 2.92 2.57 11.62
N ALA A 259 1.81 2.55 10.88
CA ALA A 259 1.05 1.34 10.63
C ALA A 259 0.68 1.13 9.15
N ILE A 260 0.76 -0.12 8.70
CA ILE A 260 0.26 -0.57 7.39
C ILE A 260 -1.06 -1.32 7.60
N VAL A 261 -2.08 -1.00 6.81
CA VAL A 261 -3.38 -1.68 6.82
C VAL A 261 -3.62 -2.26 5.44
N LEU A 262 -3.57 -3.58 5.34
CA LEU A 262 -3.89 -4.32 4.14
C LEU A 262 -5.38 -4.66 4.13
N ILE A 263 -6.08 -4.22 3.10
CA ILE A 263 -7.50 -4.49 2.88
C ILE A 263 -7.63 -5.08 1.47
N PRO A 264 -8.44 -6.12 1.23
CA PRO A 264 -8.64 -6.66 -0.11
C PRO A 264 -9.07 -5.56 -1.07
N GLU A 265 -8.57 -5.59 -2.31
CA GLU A 265 -8.76 -4.48 -3.26
C GLU A 265 -10.25 -4.16 -3.51
N ILE A 266 -11.09 -5.20 -3.53
CA ILE A 266 -12.55 -5.09 -3.66
C ILE A 266 -13.24 -4.52 -2.42
N ALA A 267 -12.62 -4.65 -1.24
CA ALA A 267 -13.13 -4.22 0.05
C ALA A 267 -12.61 -2.83 0.46
N LEU A 268 -11.66 -2.27 -0.30
CA LEU A 268 -11.16 -0.89 -0.17
C LEU A 268 -12.22 0.12 -0.68
N THR A 269 -13.40 0.05 -0.09
CA THR A 269 -14.53 0.92 -0.42
C THR A 269 -14.33 2.31 0.17
N TYR A 270 -15.04 3.29 -0.40
CA TYR A 270 -15.09 4.65 0.13
C TYR A 270 -15.46 4.69 1.62
N GLN A 271 -16.36 3.82 2.07
CA GLN A 271 -16.80 3.74 3.46
C GLN A 271 -15.65 3.33 4.40
N THR A 272 -14.91 2.29 4.03
CA THR A 272 -13.75 1.82 4.80
C THR A 272 -12.71 2.92 4.90
N VAL A 273 -12.33 3.51 3.76
CA VAL A 273 -11.37 4.62 3.69
C VAL A 273 -11.82 5.80 4.56
N THR A 274 -13.06 6.25 4.41
CA THR A 274 -13.61 7.39 5.15
C THR A 274 -13.54 7.15 6.67
N ARG A 275 -13.75 5.92 7.13
CA ARG A 275 -13.66 5.57 8.55
C ARG A 275 -12.25 5.81 9.10
N PHE A 276 -11.22 5.35 8.40
CA PHE A 276 -9.83 5.58 8.83
C PHE A 276 -9.44 7.05 8.74
N THR A 277 -9.79 7.74 7.64
CA THR A 277 -9.50 9.18 7.49
C THR A 277 -10.18 10.01 8.57
N LYS A 278 -11.42 9.68 8.96
CA LYS A 278 -12.11 10.35 10.07
C LYS A 278 -11.41 10.16 11.42
N ARG A 279 -10.75 9.04 11.65
CA ARG A 279 -10.10 8.71 12.92
C ARG A 279 -8.73 9.36 13.05
N PHE A 280 -7.93 9.31 11.98
CA PHE A 280 -6.51 9.72 12.02
C PHE A 280 -6.21 11.00 11.22
N GLY A 281 -7.17 11.56 10.48
CA GLY A 281 -7.03 12.81 9.75
C GLY A 281 -6.15 12.73 8.51
N GLU A 282 -5.41 13.81 8.22
CA GLU A 282 -4.66 14.00 6.97
C GLU A 282 -3.33 13.22 6.89
N ARG A 283 -2.91 12.61 8.01
CA ARG A 283 -1.72 11.74 8.08
C ARG A 283 -2.01 10.28 7.67
N VAL A 284 -3.17 10.03 7.07
CA VAL A 284 -3.50 8.75 6.40
C VAL A 284 -3.28 8.86 4.90
N SER A 285 -2.69 7.84 4.30
CA SER A 285 -2.60 7.69 2.84
C SER A 285 -3.27 6.41 2.37
N ILE A 286 -3.82 6.46 1.15
CA ILE A 286 -4.51 5.35 0.51
C ILE A 286 -3.75 4.98 -0.75
N LEU A 287 -3.43 3.70 -0.89
CA LEU A 287 -2.91 3.10 -2.10
C LEU A 287 -4.00 2.24 -2.75
N ASN A 288 -4.24 2.48 -4.04
CA ASN A 288 -5.12 1.63 -4.84
C ASN A 288 -4.61 1.53 -6.28
N SER A 289 -5.16 0.59 -7.05
CA SER A 289 -4.75 0.32 -8.43
C SER A 289 -5.04 1.46 -9.40
N ARG A 290 -5.99 2.35 -9.08
CA ARG A 290 -6.38 3.48 -9.93
C ARG A 290 -5.42 4.67 -9.85
N LEU A 291 -4.52 4.70 -8.86
CA LEU A 291 -3.50 5.74 -8.75
C LEU A 291 -2.55 5.71 -9.93
N SER A 292 -2.29 6.88 -10.51
CA SER A 292 -1.24 7.08 -11.49
C SER A 292 0.15 6.78 -10.89
N LYS A 293 1.13 6.49 -11.75
CA LYS A 293 2.54 6.29 -11.33
C LYS A 293 3.04 7.44 -10.43
N GLY A 294 2.67 8.68 -10.76
CA GLY A 294 3.08 9.85 -9.99
C GLY A 294 2.39 9.98 -8.64
N GLU A 295 1.09 9.68 -8.54
CA GLU A 295 0.39 9.65 -7.25
C GLU A 295 0.97 8.57 -6.33
N ARG A 296 1.24 7.38 -6.88
CA ARG A 296 1.86 6.29 -6.12
C ARG A 296 3.25 6.67 -5.61
N TYR A 297 4.06 7.32 -6.45
CA TYR A 297 5.37 7.85 -6.04
C TYR A 297 5.25 8.92 -4.95
N ASP A 298 4.29 9.84 -5.07
CA ASP A 298 4.05 10.88 -4.06
C ASP A 298 3.66 10.26 -2.70
N GLN A 299 2.77 9.26 -2.68
CA GLN A 299 2.38 8.57 -1.44
C GLN A 299 3.53 7.73 -0.84
N TRP A 300 4.30 7.04 -1.70
CA TRP A 300 5.50 6.31 -1.29
C TRP A 300 6.53 7.24 -0.63
N LEU A 301 6.77 8.42 -1.22
CA LEU A 301 7.74 9.39 -0.72
C LEU A 301 7.28 10.04 0.59
N ARG A 302 5.97 10.29 0.74
CA ARG A 302 5.38 10.76 2.00
C ARG A 302 5.61 9.74 3.12
N ALA A 303 5.39 8.47 2.85
CA ALA A 303 5.59 7.41 3.83
C ALA A 303 7.05 7.27 4.26
N GLN A 304 7.97 7.27 3.29
CA GLN A 304 9.40 7.20 3.55
C GLN A 304 9.88 8.38 4.42
N ARG A 305 9.30 9.57 4.23
CA ARG A 305 9.65 10.78 5.00
C ARG A 305 8.99 10.88 6.37
N GLY A 306 8.04 10.01 6.68
CA GLY A 306 7.22 10.13 7.89
C GLY A 306 6.13 11.21 7.83
N ASP A 307 5.75 11.65 6.62
CA ASP A 307 4.66 12.62 6.39
C ASP A 307 3.27 11.97 6.61
N VAL A 308 3.21 10.64 6.73
CA VAL A 308 2.00 9.84 6.98
C VAL A 308 2.26 8.78 8.03
N ASP A 309 1.29 8.55 8.91
CA ASP A 309 1.36 7.58 9.99
C ASP A 309 0.72 6.25 9.61
N VAL A 310 -0.26 6.29 8.70
CA VAL A 310 -1.04 5.11 8.31
C VAL A 310 -1.12 5.03 6.80
N ILE A 311 -0.82 3.85 6.26
CA ILE A 311 -1.12 3.53 4.87
C ILE A 311 -2.15 2.42 4.78
N ILE A 312 -3.13 2.62 3.91
CA ILE A 312 -4.20 1.67 3.66
C ILE A 312 -4.15 1.27 2.20
N GLY A 313 -4.17 -0.03 1.91
CA GLY A 313 -4.23 -0.45 0.52
C GLY A 313 -4.29 -1.96 0.34
N PRO A 314 -4.23 -2.43 -0.92
CA PRO A 314 -4.15 -3.85 -1.21
C PRO A 314 -2.76 -4.41 -0.83
N ARG A 315 -2.52 -5.68 -1.14
CA ARG A 315 -1.25 -6.38 -0.86
C ARG A 315 0.04 -5.62 -1.20
N SER A 316 0.04 -4.80 -2.25
CA SER A 316 1.23 -4.03 -2.65
C SER A 316 1.61 -2.91 -1.67
N ALA A 317 0.67 -2.46 -0.82
CA ALA A 317 0.94 -1.48 0.22
C ALA A 317 1.90 -2.00 1.29
N LEU A 318 2.08 -3.33 1.39
CA LEU A 318 3.00 -3.99 2.30
C LEU A 318 4.46 -3.54 2.13
N PHE A 319 4.83 -3.15 0.90
CA PHE A 319 6.19 -2.80 0.54
C PHE A 319 6.48 -1.30 0.62
N VAL A 320 5.58 -0.53 1.23
CA VAL A 320 5.86 0.88 1.48
C VAL A 320 6.88 1.00 2.60
N PRO A 321 7.96 1.78 2.41
CA PRO A 321 8.96 2.01 3.44
C PRO A 321 8.39 2.97 4.49
N PHE A 322 8.26 2.45 5.70
CA PHE A 322 8.04 3.27 6.88
C PHE A 322 9.30 3.27 7.73
N PRO A 323 9.86 4.43 8.09
CA PRO A 323 11.06 4.49 8.92
C PRO A 323 10.86 3.84 10.30
N ASN A 324 9.65 3.93 10.86
CA ASN A 324 9.34 3.41 12.20
C ASN A 324 8.05 2.56 12.17
N LEU A 325 8.06 1.45 11.42
CA LEU A 325 6.90 0.54 11.39
C LEU A 325 6.66 -0.09 12.77
N GLY A 326 5.45 0.03 13.30
CA GLY A 326 5.04 -0.59 14.56
C GLY A 326 3.96 -1.65 14.42
N LEU A 327 3.13 -1.58 13.38
CA LEU A 327 2.00 -2.50 13.22
C LEU A 327 1.66 -2.75 11.75
N ILE A 328 1.38 -4.01 11.42
CA ILE A 328 0.74 -4.40 10.17
C ILE A 328 -0.61 -5.05 10.49
N VAL A 329 -1.70 -4.49 9.95
CA VAL A 329 -3.03 -5.07 10.03
C VAL A 329 -3.39 -5.69 8.68
N ILE A 330 -3.94 -6.89 8.68
CA ILE A 330 -4.49 -7.56 7.50
C ILE A 330 -5.94 -7.88 7.79
N ASP A 331 -6.86 -7.18 7.11
CA ASP A 331 -8.30 -7.45 7.22
C ASP A 331 -8.74 -8.53 6.23
N GLU A 332 -9.74 -9.33 6.62
CA GLU A 332 -10.18 -10.51 5.86
C GLU A 332 -9.00 -11.41 5.43
N GLU A 333 -8.15 -11.80 6.39
CA GLU A 333 -6.88 -12.49 6.16
C GLU A 333 -6.99 -13.76 5.28
N HIS A 334 -8.16 -14.40 5.29
CA HIS A 334 -8.49 -15.62 4.55
C HIS A 334 -8.69 -15.37 3.04
N GLU A 335 -8.74 -14.11 2.61
CA GLU A 335 -9.11 -13.75 1.25
C GLU A 335 -7.98 -14.08 0.25
N GLY A 336 -8.36 -14.73 -0.85
CA GLY A 336 -7.40 -15.30 -1.80
C GLY A 336 -6.58 -14.26 -2.58
N SER A 337 -7.02 -13.00 -2.70
CA SER A 337 -6.26 -11.95 -3.40
C SER A 337 -4.95 -11.59 -2.70
N TYR A 338 -4.77 -11.97 -1.43
CA TYR A 338 -3.48 -11.86 -0.74
C TYR A 338 -2.41 -12.78 -1.30
N LYS A 339 -2.76 -13.80 -2.08
CA LYS A 339 -1.80 -14.60 -2.85
C LYS A 339 -1.51 -13.94 -4.20
N SER A 340 -0.24 -13.69 -4.48
CA SER A 340 0.19 -13.17 -5.77
C SER A 340 0.10 -14.24 -6.86
N GLU A 341 -0.56 -13.91 -7.97
CA GLU A 341 -0.53 -14.75 -9.18
C GLU A 341 0.72 -14.52 -10.05
N GLN A 342 1.39 -13.37 -9.89
CA GLN A 342 2.63 -13.05 -10.60
C GLN A 342 3.84 -13.51 -9.78
N THR A 343 4.88 -14.00 -10.46
CA THR A 343 6.15 -14.42 -9.84
C THR A 343 6.91 -13.22 -9.24
N PRO A 344 7.42 -13.31 -8.00
CA PRO A 344 7.23 -14.39 -7.02
C PRO A 344 5.78 -14.49 -6.54
N LYS A 345 5.23 -15.71 -6.53
CA LYS A 345 3.85 -15.98 -6.07
C LYS A 345 3.74 -15.93 -4.54
N TYR A 346 4.18 -14.83 -3.93
CA TYR A 346 4.20 -14.67 -2.47
C TYR A 346 2.80 -14.57 -1.88
N HIS A 347 2.66 -14.94 -0.60
CA HIS A 347 1.44 -14.69 0.17
C HIS A 347 1.65 -13.48 1.08
N ALA A 348 0.82 -12.43 0.94
CA ALA A 348 1.01 -11.17 1.66
C ALA A 348 1.04 -11.33 3.19
N ARG A 349 0.19 -12.21 3.75
CA ARG A 349 0.23 -12.60 5.19
C ARG A 349 1.61 -13.03 5.67
N GLU A 350 2.23 -13.98 5.00
CA GLU A 350 3.54 -14.53 5.41
C GLU A 350 4.64 -13.49 5.26
N VAL A 351 4.63 -12.73 4.14
CA VAL A 351 5.58 -11.63 3.93
C VAL A 351 5.39 -10.54 4.98
N ALA A 352 4.17 -10.25 5.41
CA ALA A 352 3.89 -9.27 6.46
C ALA A 352 4.43 -9.72 7.81
N ILE A 353 4.23 -10.99 8.19
CA ILE A 353 4.80 -11.56 9.42
C ILE A 353 6.33 -11.47 9.37
N LYS A 354 6.94 -11.85 8.24
CA LYS A 354 8.41 -11.75 8.10
C LYS A 354 8.91 -10.30 8.17
N LYS A 355 8.27 -9.38 7.46
CA LYS A 355 8.60 -7.95 7.50
C LYS A 355 8.47 -7.39 8.92
N ALA A 356 7.40 -7.74 9.61
CA ALA A 356 7.17 -7.30 10.98
C ALA A 356 8.23 -7.84 11.95
N GLN A 357 8.65 -9.10 11.81
CA GLN A 357 9.78 -9.66 12.56
C GLN A 357 11.10 -8.92 12.30
N MET A 358 11.37 -8.54 11.04
CA MET A 358 12.59 -7.82 10.66
C MET A 358 12.63 -6.38 11.17
N GLU A 359 11.46 -5.74 11.30
CA GLU A 359 11.35 -4.32 11.65
C GLU A 359 10.89 -4.08 13.10
N GLY A 360 10.69 -5.13 13.91
CA GLY A 360 10.21 -5.00 15.28
C GLY A 360 8.79 -4.44 15.34
N ALA A 361 7.90 -4.97 14.51
CA ALA A 361 6.48 -4.59 14.44
C ALA A 361 5.58 -5.77 14.82
N SER A 362 4.39 -5.46 15.32
CA SER A 362 3.34 -6.45 15.58
C SER A 362 2.49 -6.70 14.33
N VAL A 363 1.77 -7.83 14.28
CA VAL A 363 0.83 -8.14 13.18
C VAL A 363 -0.54 -8.47 13.73
N ILE A 364 -1.59 -7.90 13.17
CA ILE A 364 -2.99 -8.30 13.45
C ILE A 364 -3.58 -8.90 12.18
N LEU A 365 -3.95 -10.17 12.26
CA LEU A 365 -4.68 -10.91 11.23
C LEU A 365 -6.15 -10.93 11.61
N GLY A 366 -6.99 -10.22 10.88
CA GLY A 366 -8.39 -10.06 11.22
C GLY A 366 -9.31 -10.81 10.28
N SER A 367 -10.26 -11.57 10.84
CA SER A 367 -11.14 -12.41 10.03
C SER A 367 -12.37 -12.88 10.78
N ALA A 368 -13.50 -12.97 10.08
CA ALA A 368 -14.69 -13.67 10.60
C ALA A 368 -14.63 -15.18 10.36
N THR A 369 -13.85 -15.60 9.37
CA THR A 369 -13.67 -17.00 8.95
C THR A 369 -12.19 -17.21 8.69
N PRO A 370 -11.36 -17.32 9.75
CA PRO A 370 -9.92 -17.48 9.60
C PRO A 370 -9.58 -18.63 8.66
N SER A 371 -8.49 -18.47 7.89
CA SER A 371 -7.94 -19.58 7.13
C SER A 371 -7.51 -20.72 8.09
N VAL A 372 -7.55 -21.95 7.58
CA VAL A 372 -7.21 -23.14 8.38
C VAL A 372 -5.78 -23.04 8.90
N GLU A 373 -4.85 -22.52 8.10
CA GLU A 373 -3.45 -22.33 8.50
C GLU A 373 -3.33 -21.32 9.64
N SER A 374 -3.94 -20.14 9.52
CA SER A 374 -3.89 -19.13 10.58
C SER A 374 -4.51 -19.63 11.87
N TYR A 375 -5.66 -20.30 11.78
CA TYR A 375 -6.35 -20.83 12.96
C TYR A 375 -5.54 -21.93 13.64
N LYS A 376 -4.92 -22.83 12.87
CA LYS A 376 -4.00 -23.84 13.41
C LYS A 376 -2.82 -23.19 14.16
N HIS A 377 -2.17 -22.19 13.56
CA HIS A 377 -1.08 -21.47 14.24
C HIS A 377 -1.53 -20.80 15.53
N ALA A 378 -2.77 -20.35 15.61
CA ALA A 378 -3.34 -19.79 16.82
C ALA A 378 -3.60 -20.86 17.90
N LEU A 379 -4.12 -22.03 17.52
CA LEU A 379 -4.32 -23.18 18.43
C LEU A 379 -3.00 -23.74 18.96
N ASP A 380 -1.97 -23.77 18.12
CA ASP A 380 -0.62 -24.22 18.48
C ASP A 380 0.17 -23.16 19.29
N GLY A 381 -0.42 -21.99 19.56
CA GLY A 381 0.19 -20.88 20.31
C GLY A 381 1.24 -20.07 19.55
N THR A 382 1.44 -20.35 18.25
CA THR A 382 2.34 -19.56 17.38
C THR A 382 1.78 -18.16 17.16
N TYR A 383 0.45 -18.04 17.00
CA TYR A 383 -0.26 -16.76 16.99
C TYR A 383 -1.05 -16.61 18.28
N ARG A 384 -1.15 -15.38 18.78
CA ARG A 384 -2.02 -15.07 19.90
C ARG A 384 -3.46 -14.99 19.42
N LEU A 385 -4.31 -15.92 19.83
CA LEU A 385 -5.73 -15.94 19.47
C LEU A 385 -6.51 -14.89 20.27
N TRP A 386 -7.23 -14.03 19.55
CA TRP A 386 -8.19 -13.07 20.09
C TRP A 386 -9.57 -13.35 19.53
N GLU A 387 -10.57 -13.53 20.40
CA GLU A 387 -11.93 -13.89 19.98
C GLU A 387 -12.96 -12.81 20.34
N LEU A 388 -13.73 -12.39 19.34
CA LEU A 388 -14.91 -11.54 19.52
C LEU A 388 -16.17 -12.33 19.18
N THR A 389 -16.78 -12.91 20.21
CA THR A 389 -17.91 -13.84 20.09
C THR A 389 -19.27 -13.16 19.97
N LYS A 390 -19.35 -11.86 20.30
CA LYS A 390 -20.60 -11.08 20.27
C LYS A 390 -20.57 -10.05 19.14
N ARG A 391 -21.72 -9.87 18.46
CA ARG A 391 -21.88 -8.74 17.52
C ARG A 391 -21.90 -7.44 18.32
N ALA A 392 -21.32 -6.38 17.76
CA ALA A 392 -21.47 -5.04 18.28
C ALA A 392 -22.92 -4.58 18.07
N LYS A 393 -23.50 -3.95 19.10
CA LYS A 393 -24.92 -3.56 19.19
C LYS A 393 -25.87 -4.77 19.24
N GLU A 394 -27.18 -4.53 19.36
CA GLU A 394 -28.25 -5.54 19.50
C GLU A 394 -28.54 -6.37 18.23
N ALA A 395 -27.53 -6.62 17.38
CA ALA A 395 -27.71 -7.33 16.12
C ALA A 395 -27.95 -8.84 16.35
N VAL A 396 -29.14 -9.32 16.00
CA VAL A 396 -29.54 -10.74 16.15
C VAL A 396 -28.97 -11.60 14.99
N LEU A 397 -28.64 -12.86 15.27
CA LEU A 397 -28.24 -13.83 14.24
C LEU A 397 -29.41 -14.17 13.31
N PRO A 398 -29.16 -14.36 12.00
CA PRO A 398 -30.21 -14.76 11.06
C PRO A 398 -30.73 -16.16 11.40
N GLN A 399 -32.01 -16.40 11.13
CA GLN A 399 -32.56 -17.76 11.17
C GLN A 399 -32.02 -18.57 9.99
N VAL A 400 -31.51 -19.77 10.26
CA VAL A 400 -30.93 -20.67 9.26
C VAL A 400 -31.80 -21.92 9.13
N TYR A 401 -32.09 -22.30 7.89
CA TYR A 401 -32.85 -23.50 7.55
C TYR A 401 -31.99 -24.44 6.70
N ILE A 402 -31.95 -25.72 7.06
CA ILE A 402 -31.27 -26.76 6.28
C ILE A 402 -32.35 -27.63 5.64
N GLU A 403 -32.33 -27.72 4.30
CA GLU A 403 -33.32 -28.45 3.51
C GLU A 403 -32.66 -29.63 2.80
N ASP A 404 -33.22 -30.84 2.97
CA ASP A 404 -32.77 -32.02 2.26
C ASP A 404 -33.50 -32.15 0.91
N LEU A 405 -32.77 -31.91 -0.18
CA LEU A 405 -33.33 -31.98 -1.54
C LEU A 405 -33.74 -33.41 -1.96
N ARG A 406 -33.30 -34.46 -1.25
CA ARG A 406 -33.75 -35.83 -1.49
C ARG A 406 -35.20 -36.03 -1.08
N GLU A 407 -35.60 -35.44 0.05
CA GLU A 407 -36.99 -35.50 0.53
C GLU A 407 -37.92 -34.68 -0.37
N GLU A 408 -37.44 -33.55 -0.89
CA GLU A 408 -38.14 -32.78 -1.94
C GLU A 408 -38.39 -33.65 -3.18
N LEU A 409 -37.37 -34.39 -3.64
CA LEU A 409 -37.50 -35.27 -4.80
C LEU A 409 -38.48 -36.42 -4.56
N LYS A 410 -38.43 -37.07 -3.39
CA LYS A 410 -39.40 -38.12 -2.98
C LYS A 410 -40.82 -37.58 -2.94
N ALA A 411 -41.00 -36.35 -2.49
CA ALA A 411 -42.28 -35.64 -2.47
C ALA A 411 -42.71 -35.09 -3.85
N GLY A 412 -41.97 -35.40 -4.92
CA GLY A 412 -42.30 -35.03 -6.30
C GLY A 412 -41.74 -33.68 -6.77
N ASN A 413 -41.03 -32.92 -5.94
CA ASN A 413 -40.38 -31.68 -6.33
C ASN A 413 -39.04 -31.97 -7.04
N ARG A 414 -39.03 -31.83 -8.36
CA ARG A 414 -37.83 -32.04 -9.22
C ARG A 414 -37.02 -30.76 -9.48
N SER A 415 -37.40 -29.65 -8.84
CA SER A 415 -36.73 -28.36 -8.99
C SER A 415 -35.43 -28.29 -8.20
N MET A 416 -34.51 -27.40 -8.59
CA MET A 416 -33.31 -27.09 -7.82
C MET A 416 -33.58 -26.34 -6.51
N PHE A 417 -34.80 -25.81 -6.34
CA PHE A 417 -35.20 -25.09 -5.12
C PHE A 417 -36.23 -25.91 -4.33
N SER A 418 -36.00 -26.01 -3.01
CA SER A 418 -36.97 -26.55 -2.06
C SER A 418 -38.25 -25.70 -2.05
N ARG A 419 -39.36 -26.29 -1.58
CA ARG A 419 -40.63 -25.58 -1.47
C ARG A 419 -40.52 -24.40 -0.50
N ARG A 420 -39.88 -24.60 0.66
CA ARG A 420 -39.61 -23.54 1.63
C ARG A 420 -38.81 -22.39 1.02
N LEU A 421 -37.73 -22.69 0.27
CA LEU A 421 -36.92 -21.65 -0.36
C LEU A 421 -37.74 -20.81 -1.35
N LYS A 422 -38.59 -21.46 -2.16
CA LYS A 422 -39.50 -20.76 -3.10
C LYS A 422 -40.49 -19.85 -2.38
N GLU A 423 -41.06 -20.31 -1.27
CA GLU A 423 -42.00 -19.51 -0.45
C GLU A 423 -41.31 -18.28 0.14
N LEU A 424 -40.12 -18.46 0.73
CA LEU A 424 -39.34 -17.35 1.30
C LEU A 424 -38.90 -16.36 0.21
N ILE A 425 -38.48 -16.84 -0.97
CA ILE A 425 -38.16 -15.99 -2.12
C ILE A 425 -39.39 -15.16 -2.52
N LYS A 426 -40.57 -15.79 -2.64
CA LYS A 426 -41.81 -15.09 -3.02
C LYS A 426 -42.20 -14.03 -1.99
N ASP A 427 -42.08 -14.34 -0.70
CA ASP A 427 -42.34 -13.39 0.38
C ASP A 427 -41.40 -12.17 0.31
N ARG A 428 -40.10 -12.37 0.07
CA ARG A 428 -39.13 -11.27 -0.12
C ARG A 428 -39.47 -10.40 -1.33
N LEU A 429 -39.78 -11.02 -2.46
CA LEU A 429 -40.15 -10.30 -3.69
C LEU A 429 -41.44 -9.49 -3.51
N ASN A 430 -42.44 -10.05 -2.82
CA ASN A 430 -43.70 -9.34 -2.52
C ASN A 430 -43.48 -8.10 -1.63
N LYS A 431 -42.46 -8.13 -0.77
CA LYS A 431 -42.06 -7.00 0.08
C LYS A 431 -41.14 -5.99 -0.63
N GLY A 432 -40.76 -6.25 -1.89
CA GLY A 432 -39.78 -5.43 -2.60
C GLY A 432 -38.36 -5.56 -2.05
N GLU A 433 -38.06 -6.62 -1.30
CA GLU A 433 -36.75 -6.90 -0.73
C GLU A 433 -35.84 -7.61 -1.74
N GLN A 434 -34.52 -7.47 -1.56
CA GLN A 434 -33.52 -8.12 -2.41
C GLN A 434 -33.19 -9.54 -1.92
N ILE A 435 -32.77 -10.39 -2.87
CA ILE A 435 -32.40 -11.79 -2.62
C ILE A 435 -31.04 -12.05 -3.25
N MET A 436 -30.17 -12.72 -2.50
CA MET A 436 -28.89 -13.20 -2.99
C MET A 436 -28.91 -14.73 -3.06
N LEU A 437 -28.66 -15.30 -4.24
CA LEU A 437 -28.50 -16.73 -4.45
C LEU A 437 -27.04 -17.03 -4.79
N PHE A 438 -26.41 -17.87 -3.98
CA PHE A 438 -25.03 -18.31 -4.23
C PHE A 438 -25.03 -19.61 -5.04
N LEU A 439 -24.17 -19.65 -6.06
CA LEU A 439 -23.92 -20.80 -6.91
C LEU A 439 -22.41 -21.00 -7.02
N ASN A 440 -21.95 -22.23 -7.20
CA ASN A 440 -20.54 -22.52 -7.42
C ASN A 440 -20.02 -21.80 -8.69
N ARG A 441 -18.74 -21.41 -8.72
CA ARG A 441 -18.13 -20.76 -9.90
C ARG A 441 -18.19 -21.69 -11.12
N ARG A 442 -18.38 -21.11 -12.31
CA ARG A 442 -18.25 -21.85 -13.59
C ARG A 442 -16.84 -22.44 -13.71
N GLY A 443 -16.75 -23.72 -14.10
CA GLY A 443 -15.47 -24.42 -14.32
C GLY A 443 -14.94 -25.22 -13.12
N TYR A 444 -15.67 -25.30 -12.00
CA TYR A 444 -15.42 -26.35 -11.02
C TYR A 444 -15.73 -27.71 -11.65
N ALA A 445 -14.83 -28.67 -11.44
CA ALA A 445 -15.05 -30.03 -11.87
C ALA A 445 -16.36 -30.54 -11.25
N GLY A 446 -17.26 -31.03 -12.09
CA GLY A 446 -18.50 -31.62 -11.61
C GLY A 446 -18.19 -32.87 -10.77
N PHE A 447 -19.17 -33.37 -10.05
CA PHE A 447 -19.13 -34.72 -9.51
C PHE A 447 -20.46 -35.39 -9.82
N VAL A 448 -20.43 -36.71 -9.97
CA VAL A 448 -21.65 -37.49 -10.19
C VAL A 448 -22.21 -37.91 -8.84
N SER A 449 -23.46 -37.50 -8.56
CA SER A 449 -24.19 -37.91 -7.37
C SER A 449 -25.57 -38.48 -7.71
N CYS A 450 -25.92 -39.59 -7.07
CA CYS A 450 -27.23 -40.22 -7.18
C CYS A 450 -28.30 -39.35 -6.50
N ARG A 451 -29.27 -38.84 -7.26
CA ARG A 451 -30.35 -37.99 -6.73
C ARG A 451 -31.31 -38.71 -5.77
N SER A 452 -31.31 -40.05 -5.74
CA SER A 452 -32.19 -40.83 -4.85
C SER A 452 -31.60 -41.03 -3.46
N CYS A 453 -30.32 -41.42 -3.36
CA CYS A 453 -29.68 -41.73 -2.08
C CYS A 453 -28.61 -40.71 -1.66
N GLY A 454 -28.11 -39.89 -2.59
CA GLY A 454 -27.03 -38.92 -2.36
C GLY A 454 -25.62 -39.49 -2.54
N HIS A 455 -25.48 -40.78 -2.90
CA HIS A 455 -24.17 -41.41 -3.12
C HIS A 455 -23.36 -40.66 -4.19
N VAL A 456 -22.10 -40.36 -3.87
CA VAL A 456 -21.12 -39.74 -4.78
C VAL A 456 -20.23 -40.84 -5.33
N MET A 457 -20.00 -40.84 -6.64
CA MET A 457 -19.10 -41.81 -7.26
C MET A 457 -17.64 -41.49 -6.87
N GLU A 458 -16.97 -42.41 -6.21
CA GLU A 458 -15.60 -42.26 -5.71
C GLU A 458 -14.59 -43.05 -6.56
N CYS A 459 -13.33 -42.60 -6.56
CA CYS A 459 -12.21 -43.29 -7.19
C CYS A 459 -11.80 -44.49 -6.34
N PRO A 460 -11.71 -45.72 -6.90
CA PRO A 460 -11.37 -46.92 -6.16
C PRO A 460 -9.90 -46.97 -5.68
N HIS A 461 -9.08 -45.98 -6.03
CA HIS A 461 -7.65 -45.94 -5.69
C HIS A 461 -7.29 -44.91 -4.61
N CYS A 462 -8.14 -43.92 -4.36
CA CYS A 462 -7.79 -42.79 -3.47
C CYS A 462 -8.98 -42.11 -2.79
N ASP A 463 -10.18 -42.70 -2.84
CA ASP A 463 -11.39 -42.24 -2.12
C ASP A 463 -11.81 -40.79 -2.40
N ILE A 464 -11.35 -40.20 -3.51
CA ILE A 464 -11.80 -38.87 -3.98
C ILE A 464 -13.00 -39.01 -4.92
N SER A 465 -13.88 -38.02 -4.95
CA SER A 465 -14.99 -37.98 -5.91
C SER A 465 -14.48 -38.00 -7.35
N MET A 466 -15.03 -38.85 -8.20
CA MET A 466 -14.78 -38.83 -9.64
C MET A 466 -15.35 -37.56 -10.26
N THR A 467 -14.52 -36.87 -11.04
CA THR A 467 -14.83 -35.61 -11.73
C THR A 467 -15.11 -35.76 -13.20
#